data_AF-A0A2U1JCB2-F1
#
_entry.id   AF-A0A2U1JCB2-F1
#
_cell.length_a   1.000
_cell.length_b   1.000
_cell.length_c   1.000
_cell.angle_alpha   90.00
_cell.angle_beta   90.00
_cell.angle_gamma   90.00
#
_symmetry.space_group_name_H-M   'P 1'
#
loop_
_entity.id
_entity.type
_entity.pdbx_description
1 polymer ?
#
loop_
_entity_poly.entity_id
_entity_poly.type
_entity_poly.pdbx_seq_one_letter_code
_entity_poly.pdbx_strand_id
1 'polypeptide(L)'
;MATCTGVYIWADAHGASSLSQLQEKIVSELRGIQKSRWSIDVKLYKSSRDLSASKDEDFAKMNNEGVFPKMQSMYVLSWEDTASLILNSAVGEKEKTKKRNKMDHSFVGNKTDHIVENKEINLVMINKKDFASMEQGEELSELIEKHAEVKELVDARKFAKYPAKQQWVVTLEPEIDEKKNGIDGSIYSSHIAPSSKDVIKGVYLADPEMDNIFSKLKNLWKLRQSAKVEGYTFDLVDFVISIGNMMVGTAYKGLIVQIEYLPCDDFTKTESLLDEMARMVFPERGVFRKGKLYSSEKNREGGQVATQYVNLFTENNLI
;
A
#
# COMPACT_ATOMS: atom_id res chain seq x y z
N MET A 1 11.84 -12.29 1.66
CA MET A 1 10.93 -13.35 1.22
C MET A 1 9.88 -12.70 0.36
N ALA A 2 9.60 -13.30 -0.79
CA ALA A 2 8.52 -12.84 -1.63
C ALA A 2 7.19 -13.20 -0.97
N THR A 3 6.19 -12.34 -1.12
CA THR A 3 4.82 -12.61 -0.69
C THR A 3 3.90 -12.57 -1.90
N CYS A 4 2.79 -13.28 -1.82
CA CYS A 4 1.76 -13.26 -2.86
C CYS A 4 0.45 -12.78 -2.23
N THR A 5 -0.19 -11.82 -2.87
CA THR A 5 -1.39 -11.18 -2.34
C THR A 5 -2.52 -11.28 -3.33
N GLY A 6 -3.70 -11.66 -2.85
CA GLY A 6 -4.96 -11.62 -3.59
C GLY A 6 -5.89 -10.57 -3.00
N VAL A 7 -6.48 -9.73 -3.85
CA VAL A 7 -7.48 -8.73 -3.46
C VAL A 7 -8.85 -9.14 -3.99
N TYR A 8 -9.83 -9.18 -3.10
CA TYR A 8 -11.18 -9.63 -3.37
C TYR A 8 -12.20 -8.58 -2.91
N ILE A 9 -13.36 -8.56 -3.57
CA ILE A 9 -14.53 -7.81 -3.14
C ILE A 9 -15.72 -8.74 -2.94
N TRP A 10 -16.38 -8.58 -1.80
CA TRP A 10 -17.71 -9.11 -1.53
C TRP A 10 -18.74 -8.01 -1.81
N ALA A 11 -19.35 -8.05 -2.99
CA ALA A 11 -20.12 -6.94 -3.54
C ALA A 11 -21.51 -6.78 -2.88
N ASP A 12 -22.11 -7.89 -2.43
CA ASP A 12 -23.42 -7.94 -1.77
C ASP A 12 -23.31 -8.06 -0.23
N ALA A 13 -22.16 -7.69 0.34
CA ALA A 13 -21.99 -7.56 1.78
C ALA A 13 -22.95 -6.51 2.38
N HIS A 14 -23.27 -6.65 3.67
CA HIS A 14 -24.25 -5.84 4.40
C HIS A 14 -23.55 -4.96 5.45
N GLY A 15 -22.53 -4.21 5.03
CA GLY A 15 -21.81 -3.26 5.87
C GLY A 15 -21.23 -3.88 7.13
N ALA A 16 -21.52 -3.26 8.28
CA ALA A 16 -21.01 -3.69 9.59
C ALA A 16 -21.37 -5.15 9.93
N SER A 17 -22.55 -5.62 9.55
CA SER A 17 -22.97 -6.99 9.87
C SER A 17 -22.10 -8.04 9.17
N SER A 18 -21.84 -7.87 7.87
CA SER A 18 -20.94 -8.76 7.12
C SER A 18 -19.50 -8.66 7.57
N LEU A 19 -19.04 -7.47 7.97
CA LEU A 19 -17.71 -7.28 8.53
C LEU A 19 -17.54 -8.06 9.85
N SER A 20 -18.51 -7.93 10.77
CA SER A 20 -18.49 -8.66 12.04
C SER A 20 -18.55 -10.18 11.84
N GLN A 21 -19.35 -10.68 10.89
CA GLN A 21 -19.41 -12.10 10.55
C GLN A 21 -18.06 -12.63 10.06
N LEU A 22 -17.40 -11.91 9.14
CA LEU A 22 -16.07 -12.31 8.67
C LEU A 22 -15.02 -12.25 9.78
N GLN A 23 -15.06 -11.23 10.62
CA GLN A 23 -14.16 -11.11 11.77
C GLN A 23 -14.33 -12.31 12.73
N GLU A 24 -15.57 -12.63 13.11
CA GLU A 24 -15.86 -13.77 13.97
C GLU A 24 -15.36 -15.08 13.35
N LYS A 25 -15.62 -15.29 12.06
CA LYS A 25 -15.16 -16.47 11.32
C LYS A 25 -13.63 -16.58 11.29
N ILE A 26 -12.92 -15.51 10.98
CA ILE A 26 -11.44 -15.49 10.96
C ILE A 26 -10.88 -15.81 12.35
N VAL A 27 -11.42 -15.21 13.41
CA VAL A 27 -10.91 -15.39 14.78
C VAL A 27 -11.26 -16.77 15.33
N SER A 28 -12.51 -17.22 15.16
CA SER A 28 -13.00 -18.44 15.80
C SER A 28 -12.64 -19.70 15.03
N GLU A 29 -12.87 -19.72 13.71
CA GLU A 29 -12.69 -20.89 12.86
C GLU A 29 -11.25 -20.98 12.34
N LEU A 30 -10.71 -19.87 11.83
CA LEU A 30 -9.36 -19.83 11.24
C LEU A 30 -8.26 -19.50 12.26
N ARG A 31 -8.63 -19.28 13.52
CA ARG A 31 -7.71 -18.95 14.63
C ARG A 31 -6.83 -17.73 14.36
N GLY A 32 -7.33 -16.78 13.56
CA GLY A 32 -6.63 -15.54 13.25
C GLY A 32 -6.52 -14.62 14.47
N ILE A 33 -5.37 -13.98 14.62
CA ILE A 33 -5.09 -13.03 15.70
C ILE A 33 -5.20 -11.62 15.14
N GLN A 34 -6.16 -10.82 15.63
CA GLN A 34 -6.28 -9.43 15.21
C GLN A 34 -5.05 -8.62 15.61
N LYS A 35 -4.43 -7.93 14.64
CA LYS A 35 -3.19 -7.17 14.83
C LYS A 35 -3.41 -5.67 14.92
N SER A 36 -4.04 -5.10 13.90
CA SER A 36 -4.13 -3.64 13.76
C SER A 36 -5.38 -3.22 12.99
N ARG A 37 -5.59 -1.89 12.93
CA ARG A 37 -6.52 -1.30 11.98
C ARG A 37 -5.83 -1.09 10.64
N TRP A 38 -6.59 -1.33 9.60
CA TRP A 38 -6.17 -1.25 8.22
C TRP A 38 -7.04 -0.23 7.48
N SER A 39 -6.42 0.63 6.68
CA SER A 39 -7.17 1.51 5.80
C SER A 39 -6.46 1.77 4.48
N ILE A 40 -7.27 1.96 3.44
CA ILE A 40 -6.82 2.30 2.09
C ILE A 40 -7.67 3.44 1.56
N ASP A 41 -7.03 4.50 1.09
CA ASP A 41 -7.67 5.54 0.28
C ASP A 41 -7.34 5.31 -1.20
N VAL A 42 -8.35 5.25 -2.05
CA VAL A 42 -8.22 5.12 -3.51
C VAL A 42 -8.82 6.35 -4.17
N LYS A 43 -8.02 7.10 -4.92
CA LYS A 43 -8.44 8.33 -5.60
C LYS A 43 -8.27 8.18 -7.11
N LEU A 44 -9.34 8.45 -7.87
CA LEU A 44 -9.32 8.52 -9.32
C LEU A 44 -9.20 9.98 -9.76
N TYR A 45 -8.07 10.30 -10.39
CA TYR A 45 -7.84 11.56 -11.07
C TYR A 45 -8.05 11.39 -12.58
N LYS A 46 -8.70 12.36 -13.21
CA LYS A 46 -8.73 12.49 -14.67
C LYS A 46 -7.94 13.71 -15.11
N SER A 47 -7.30 13.59 -16.26
CA SER A 47 -6.68 14.75 -16.90
C SER A 47 -7.76 15.80 -17.20
N SER A 48 -7.51 17.04 -16.79
CA SER A 48 -8.37 18.19 -17.09
C SER A 48 -8.21 18.67 -18.54
N ARG A 49 -7.14 18.26 -19.21
CA ARG A 49 -6.91 18.61 -20.61
C ARG A 49 -7.73 17.68 -21.50
N ASP A 50 -8.81 18.21 -22.06
CA ASP A 50 -9.34 17.70 -23.32
C ASP A 50 -8.32 18.02 -24.42
N LEU A 51 -7.30 17.15 -24.53
CA LEU A 51 -6.25 17.26 -25.55
C LEU A 51 -6.83 17.20 -26.98
N SER A 52 -8.10 16.85 -27.14
CA SER A 52 -8.84 16.87 -28.40
C SER A 52 -9.33 18.26 -28.83
N ALA A 53 -9.35 19.26 -27.93
CA ALA A 53 -9.94 20.58 -28.20
C ALA A 53 -8.92 21.71 -28.40
N SER A 54 -7.62 21.39 -28.46
CA SER A 54 -6.60 22.40 -28.77
C SER A 54 -6.81 22.92 -30.19
N LYS A 55 -6.94 24.25 -30.35
CA LYS A 55 -6.93 24.92 -31.66
C LYS A 55 -5.53 25.04 -32.27
N ASP A 56 -4.51 24.61 -31.55
CA ASP A 56 -3.12 24.67 -31.98
C ASP A 56 -2.80 23.46 -32.88
N GLU A 57 -2.69 23.70 -34.19
CA GLU A 57 -2.50 22.68 -35.22
C GLU A 57 -1.21 21.89 -35.06
N ASP A 58 -0.14 22.53 -34.56
CA ASP A 58 1.15 21.88 -34.32
C ASP A 58 1.06 20.91 -33.13
N PHE A 59 0.30 21.30 -32.09
CA PHE A 59 0.04 20.42 -30.96
C PHE A 59 -0.88 19.25 -31.36
N ALA A 60 -1.86 19.49 -32.25
CA ALA A 60 -2.71 18.45 -32.79
C ALA A 60 -1.90 17.43 -33.64
N LYS A 61 -0.92 17.89 -34.42
CA LYS A 61 0.01 17.01 -35.15
C LYS A 61 0.86 16.16 -34.21
N MET A 62 1.49 16.74 -33.19
CA MET A 62 2.28 15.97 -32.20
C MET A 62 1.43 14.93 -31.46
N ASN A 63 0.16 15.25 -31.20
CA ASN A 63 -0.77 14.34 -30.53
C ASN A 63 -1.25 13.20 -31.46
N ASN A 64 -1.34 13.45 -32.77
CA ASN A 64 -1.64 12.44 -33.78
C ASN A 64 -0.46 11.51 -34.05
N GLU A 65 0.77 12.00 -33.90
CA GLU A 65 2.00 11.20 -34.01
C GLU A 65 2.25 10.30 -32.78
N GLY A 66 1.37 10.33 -31.77
CA GLY A 66 1.49 9.50 -30.58
C GLY A 66 2.66 9.88 -29.66
N VAL A 67 3.22 11.09 -29.83
CA VAL A 67 4.40 11.56 -29.07
C VAL A 67 4.07 11.72 -27.59
N PHE A 68 2.83 12.06 -27.26
CA PHE A 68 2.37 12.14 -25.88
C PHE A 68 1.39 11.00 -25.56
N PRO A 69 1.71 10.14 -24.58
CA PRO A 69 0.75 9.17 -24.08
C PRO A 69 -0.52 9.88 -23.63
N LYS A 70 -1.67 9.50 -24.19
CA LYS A 70 -3.00 9.97 -23.78
C LYS A 70 -3.36 9.33 -22.43
N MET A 71 -2.63 9.68 -21.38
CA MET A 71 -3.03 9.31 -20.02
C MET A 71 -4.31 10.06 -19.68
N GLN A 72 -5.43 9.35 -19.70
CA GLN A 72 -6.75 9.92 -19.41
C GLN A 72 -7.08 9.85 -17.92
N SER A 73 -6.60 8.80 -17.25
CA SER A 73 -6.98 8.46 -15.89
C SER A 73 -5.75 8.01 -15.09
N MET A 74 -5.75 8.36 -13.82
CA MET A 74 -4.70 7.99 -12.87
C MET A 74 -5.33 7.63 -11.54
N TYR A 75 -4.94 6.47 -11.01
CA TYR A 75 -5.31 6.04 -9.67
C TYR A 75 -4.18 6.35 -8.71
N VAL A 76 -4.54 6.84 -7.54
CA VAL A 76 -3.62 7.12 -6.44
C VAL A 76 -4.14 6.36 -5.23
N LEU A 77 -3.37 5.40 -4.77
CA LEU A 77 -3.72 4.52 -3.66
C LEU A 77 -2.81 4.84 -2.47
N SER A 78 -3.37 4.93 -1.27
CA SER A 78 -2.62 5.18 -0.04
C SER A 78 -2.99 4.15 1.01
N TRP A 79 -2.02 3.41 1.52
CA TRP A 79 -2.18 2.44 2.59
C TRP A 79 -1.72 3.05 3.91
N GLU A 80 -2.52 2.87 4.95
CA GLU A 80 -2.12 3.14 6.32
C GLU A 80 -2.31 1.89 7.16
N ASP A 81 -1.21 1.38 7.71
CA ASP A 81 -1.23 0.35 8.73
C ASP A 81 -0.88 0.98 10.08
N THR A 82 -1.86 0.95 11.00
CA THR A 82 -1.68 1.53 12.32
C THR A 82 -0.62 0.83 13.15
N ALA A 83 -0.29 -0.43 12.90
CA ALA A 83 0.81 -1.12 13.60
C ALA A 83 2.15 -0.42 13.36
N SER A 84 2.40 0.00 12.12
CA SER A 84 3.61 0.69 11.72
C SER A 84 3.67 2.12 12.27
N LEU A 85 2.53 2.78 12.46
CA LEU A 85 2.45 4.10 13.11
C LEU A 85 2.85 4.03 14.58
N ILE A 86 2.32 3.05 15.33
CA ILE A 86 2.58 2.90 16.78
C ILE A 86 4.08 2.63 17.02
N LEU A 87 4.66 1.70 16.27
CA LEU A 87 6.09 1.38 16.36
C LEU A 87 6.98 2.59 16.09
N ASN A 88 6.68 3.37 15.04
CA ASN A 88 7.45 4.56 14.71
C ASN A 88 7.31 5.67 15.76
N SER A 89 6.14 5.84 16.38
CA SER A 89 5.96 6.81 17.47
C SER A 89 6.74 6.42 18.73
N ALA A 90 6.72 5.14 19.12
CA ALA A 90 7.42 4.65 20.30
C ALA A 90 8.95 4.77 20.17
N VAL A 91 9.49 4.49 18.97
CA VAL A 91 10.92 4.66 18.67
C VAL A 91 11.31 6.15 18.69
N GLY A 92 10.48 7.03 18.12
CA GLY A 92 10.73 8.47 18.10
C GLY A 92 10.74 9.13 19.49
N GLU A 93 9.93 8.64 20.43
CA GLU A 93 9.93 9.11 21.82
C GLU A 93 11.16 8.65 22.59
N LYS A 94 11.56 7.36 22.48
CA LYS A 94 12.77 6.84 23.15
C LYS A 94 14.05 7.55 22.68
N GLU A 95 14.15 7.92 21.40
CA GLU A 95 15.29 8.70 20.89
C GLU A 95 15.34 10.14 21.44
N LYS A 96 14.19 10.78 21.65
CA LYS A 96 14.11 12.12 22.26
C LYS A 96 14.51 12.10 23.74
N THR A 97 14.11 11.07 24.49
CA THR A 97 14.47 10.92 25.91
C THR A 97 15.97 10.64 26.07
N LYS A 98 16.58 9.85 25.17
CA LYS A 98 18.02 9.60 25.16
C LYS A 98 18.85 10.85 24.82
N LYS A 99 18.34 11.75 23.97
CA LYS A 99 18.97 13.06 23.70
C LYS A 99 18.85 14.03 24.88
N ARG A 100 17.74 13.99 25.65
CA ARG A 100 17.61 14.79 26.88
C ARG A 100 18.59 14.34 27.97
N ASN A 101 18.72 13.04 28.21
CA ASN A 101 19.64 12.52 29.23
C ASN A 101 21.13 12.68 28.88
N LYS A 102 21.46 13.01 27.62
CA LYS A 102 22.84 13.29 27.18
C LYS A 102 23.21 14.78 27.28
N MET A 103 22.28 15.65 27.69
CA MET A 103 22.49 17.10 27.76
C MET A 103 22.87 17.63 29.15
N ASP A 104 22.99 16.77 30.18
CA ASP A 104 23.30 17.20 31.56
C ASP A 104 24.78 17.10 31.97
N HIS A 105 25.69 16.78 31.05
CA HIS A 105 27.13 16.91 31.29
C HIS A 105 27.86 17.52 30.10
N SER A 106 27.95 18.86 30.14
CA SER A 106 29.11 19.70 29.77
C SER A 106 28.64 21.02 29.17
N PHE A 107 28.78 22.08 29.95
CA PHE A 107 28.68 23.45 29.49
C PHE A 107 30.10 24.05 29.45
N VAL A 108 30.77 24.00 28.29
CA VAL A 108 31.81 24.97 27.89
C VAL A 108 31.91 25.01 26.36
N GLY A 109 31.63 26.18 25.76
CA GLY A 109 32.47 26.74 24.70
C GLY A 109 32.27 26.33 23.23
N ASN A 110 31.83 27.32 22.47
CA ASN A 110 32.09 27.60 21.05
C ASN A 110 31.19 27.00 19.96
N LYS A 111 30.62 27.96 19.20
CA LYS A 111 29.93 27.84 17.93
C LYS A 111 30.85 27.29 16.85
N THR A 112 30.36 26.29 16.12
CA THR A 112 30.52 26.15 14.67
C THR A 112 29.37 25.31 14.12
N ASP A 113 28.67 25.84 13.13
CA ASP A 113 27.68 25.11 12.35
C ASP A 113 28.37 24.02 11.52
N HIS A 114 28.01 22.76 11.76
CA HIS A 114 28.30 21.67 10.85
C HIS A 114 27.03 20.87 10.58
N ILE A 115 26.67 20.85 9.29
CA ILE A 115 25.75 19.89 8.69
C ILE A 115 26.36 18.50 8.90
N VAL A 116 25.72 17.67 9.71
CA VAL A 116 26.14 16.29 9.95
C VAL A 116 25.50 15.41 8.87
N GLU A 117 26.33 14.96 7.92
CA GLU A 117 26.11 13.76 7.13
C GLU A 117 25.79 12.58 8.06
N ASN A 118 24.74 11.81 7.74
CA ASN A 118 24.47 10.51 8.34
C ASN A 118 25.61 9.54 7.98
N LYS A 119 26.62 9.43 8.85
CA LYS A 119 27.59 8.33 8.86
C LYS A 119 27.56 7.60 10.20
N GLU A 120 27.38 6.29 10.07
CA GLU A 120 27.79 5.19 10.96
C GLU A 120 27.25 5.19 12.40
N ILE A 121 26.35 4.23 12.67
CA ILE A 121 26.16 3.71 14.03
C ILE A 121 27.12 2.54 14.20
N ASN A 122 28.12 2.75 15.05
CA ASN A 122 28.98 1.71 15.61
C ASN A 122 28.10 0.62 16.25
N LEU A 123 28.09 -0.57 15.63
CA LEU A 123 27.71 -1.80 16.31
C LEU A 123 28.68 -1.99 17.48
N VAL A 124 28.18 -1.83 18.70
CA VAL A 124 28.90 -2.24 19.90
C VAL A 124 28.90 -3.77 19.88
N MET A 125 29.90 -4.37 19.21
CA MET A 125 30.25 -5.76 19.45
C MET A 125 30.91 -5.82 20.82
N ILE A 126 30.17 -6.26 21.82
CA ILE A 126 30.73 -6.57 23.14
C ILE A 126 31.72 -7.71 22.92
N ASN A 127 32.99 -7.47 23.28
CA ASN A 127 34.06 -8.42 23.08
C ASN A 127 33.86 -9.57 24.07
N LYS A 128 34.03 -10.83 23.64
CA LYS A 128 33.83 -12.02 24.48
C LYS A 128 34.67 -12.01 25.78
N LYS A 129 35.70 -11.16 25.84
CA LYS A 129 36.56 -10.95 27.01
C LYS A 129 35.88 -10.18 28.14
N ASP A 130 34.89 -9.34 27.84
CA ASP A 130 34.17 -8.54 28.85
C ASP A 130 33.19 -9.41 29.68
N PHE A 131 32.84 -10.59 29.17
CA PHE A 131 32.03 -11.59 29.87
C PHE A 131 32.79 -12.36 30.95
N ALA A 132 34.12 -12.37 30.91
CA ALA A 132 34.92 -13.20 31.81
C ALA A 132 35.21 -12.54 33.17
N SER A 133 34.82 -11.27 33.36
CA SER A 133 35.09 -10.50 34.59
C SER A 133 33.85 -10.04 35.36
N MET A 134 32.63 -10.42 34.95
CA MET A 134 31.39 -10.01 35.62
C MET A 134 30.94 -11.05 36.65
N GLU A 135 31.50 -10.98 37.85
CA GLU A 135 30.97 -11.65 39.05
C GLU A 135 30.07 -10.67 39.82
N GLN A 136 28.80 -10.53 39.42
CA GLN A 136 27.70 -10.10 40.29
C GLN A 136 26.35 -10.33 39.59
N GLY A 137 25.49 -11.14 40.21
CA GLY A 137 24.29 -11.73 39.59
C GLY A 137 23.13 -10.78 39.31
N GLU A 138 23.14 -9.54 39.80
CA GLU A 138 22.06 -8.58 39.56
C GLU A 138 22.23 -7.83 38.23
N GLU A 139 23.45 -7.39 37.88
CA GLU A 139 23.70 -6.65 36.63
C GLU A 139 23.46 -7.51 35.38
N LEU A 140 23.70 -8.82 35.45
CA LEU A 140 23.52 -9.71 34.30
C LEU A 140 22.04 -9.89 33.93
N SER A 141 21.14 -9.94 34.92
CA SER A 141 19.70 -10.06 34.70
C SER A 141 19.13 -8.82 34.02
N GLU A 142 19.54 -7.63 34.46
CA GLU A 142 19.13 -6.35 33.87
C GLU A 142 19.72 -6.17 32.45
N LEU A 143 20.94 -6.68 32.21
CA LEU A 143 21.55 -6.66 30.88
C LEU A 143 20.85 -7.63 29.91
N ILE A 144 20.42 -8.81 30.38
CA ILE A 144 19.66 -9.79 29.60
C ILE A 144 18.28 -9.24 29.26
N GLU A 145 17.60 -8.59 30.21
CA GLU A 145 16.29 -7.96 29.99
C GLU A 145 16.40 -6.80 29.00
N LYS A 146 17.41 -5.94 29.15
CA LYS A 146 17.74 -4.89 28.16
C LYS A 146 18.08 -5.47 26.79
N HIS A 147 18.79 -6.59 26.72
CA HIS A 147 19.12 -7.24 25.45
C HIS A 147 17.91 -7.93 24.80
N ALA A 148 16.99 -8.49 25.59
CA ALA A 148 15.73 -9.05 25.12
C ALA A 148 14.84 -7.95 24.55
N GLU A 149 14.74 -6.81 25.23
CA GLU A 149 13.99 -5.63 24.76
C GLU A 149 14.62 -5.03 23.49
N VAL A 150 15.96 -4.96 23.42
CA VAL A 150 16.67 -4.51 22.20
C VAL A 150 16.50 -5.49 21.05
N LYS A 151 16.49 -6.81 21.31
CA LYS A 151 16.26 -7.83 20.28
C LYS A 151 14.81 -7.76 19.76
N GLU A 152 13.83 -7.60 20.63
CA GLU A 152 12.43 -7.35 20.22
C GLU A 152 12.30 -6.05 19.41
N LEU A 153 12.97 -4.97 19.79
CA LEU A 153 12.94 -3.71 19.05
C LEU A 153 13.67 -3.80 17.69
N VAL A 154 14.77 -4.55 17.62
CA VAL A 154 15.50 -4.79 16.37
C VAL A 154 14.70 -5.71 15.44
N ASP A 155 14.05 -6.73 15.98
CA ASP A 155 13.16 -7.60 15.22
C ASP A 155 11.91 -6.82 14.77
N ALA A 156 11.32 -5.98 15.63
CA ALA A 156 10.23 -5.08 15.26
C ALA A 156 10.62 -4.05 14.19
N ARG A 157 11.87 -3.54 14.20
CA ARG A 157 12.40 -2.69 13.11
C ARG A 157 12.63 -3.46 11.81
N LYS A 158 12.98 -4.75 11.87
CA LYS A 158 13.03 -5.63 10.69
C LYS A 158 11.63 -5.96 10.15
N PHE A 159 10.62 -6.01 11.02
CA PHE A 159 9.21 -6.16 10.65
C PHE A 159 8.57 -4.86 10.15
N ALA A 160 9.10 -3.69 10.50
CA ALA A 160 8.75 -2.40 9.88
C ALA A 160 9.35 -2.29 8.46
N LYS A 161 9.02 -3.26 7.59
CA LYS A 161 9.49 -3.36 6.20
C LYS A 161 8.97 -2.19 5.34
N TYR A 162 7.99 -1.43 5.84
CA TYR A 162 7.31 -0.38 5.09
C TYR A 162 7.10 0.90 5.91
N PRO A 163 7.23 2.10 5.30
CA PRO A 163 6.88 3.35 5.97
C PRO A 163 5.41 3.33 6.37
N ALA A 164 5.07 4.01 7.47
CA ALA A 164 3.74 3.98 8.05
C ALA A 164 2.60 4.40 7.10
N LYS A 165 2.95 5.10 6.02
CA LYS A 165 2.07 5.40 4.90
C LYS A 165 2.80 5.12 3.59
N GLN A 166 2.23 4.27 2.76
CA GLN A 166 2.71 4.03 1.40
C GLN A 166 1.72 4.59 0.40
N GLN A 167 2.22 5.24 -0.65
CA GLN A 167 1.39 5.74 -1.74
C GLN A 167 1.86 5.15 -3.06
N TRP A 168 0.90 4.70 -3.88
CA TRP A 168 1.16 4.16 -5.21
C TRP A 168 0.34 4.91 -6.23
N VAL A 169 0.98 5.22 -7.36
CA VAL A 169 0.36 5.88 -8.50
C VAL A 169 0.30 4.88 -9.64
N VAL A 170 -0.90 4.57 -10.09
CA VAL A 170 -1.16 3.66 -11.21
C VAL A 170 -1.75 4.47 -12.35
N THR A 171 -1.11 4.38 -13.51
CA THR A 171 -1.50 5.12 -14.71
C THR A 171 -2.22 4.20 -15.68
N LEU A 172 -3.35 4.68 -16.21
CA LEU A 172 -4.14 3.96 -17.20
C LEU A 172 -4.08 4.65 -18.55
N GLU A 173 -4.08 3.84 -19.59
CA GLU A 173 -4.29 4.29 -20.97
C GLU A 173 -5.47 3.54 -21.59
N PRO A 174 -6.22 4.21 -22.48
CA PRO A 174 -7.24 3.53 -23.26
C PRO A 174 -6.57 2.47 -24.15
N GLU A 175 -7.12 1.24 -24.17
CA GLU A 175 -6.69 0.23 -25.13
C GLU A 175 -6.95 0.73 -26.56
N ILE A 176 -5.88 0.85 -27.33
CA ILE A 176 -5.96 1.16 -28.75
C ILE A 176 -6.19 -0.16 -29.47
N ASP A 177 -7.42 -0.41 -29.94
CA ASP A 177 -7.74 -1.55 -30.80
C ASP A 177 -7.04 -1.37 -32.18
N GLU A 178 -5.75 -1.70 -32.28
CA GLU A 178 -4.95 -1.56 -33.51
C GLU A 178 -5.56 -2.31 -34.72
N LYS A 179 -6.40 -3.32 -34.47
CA LYS A 179 -6.98 -4.19 -35.51
C LYS A 179 -8.22 -3.64 -36.21
N LYS A 180 -8.78 -2.49 -35.80
CA LYS A 180 -9.99 -1.90 -36.42
C LYS A 180 -9.73 -0.70 -37.33
N ASN A 181 -8.49 -0.23 -37.47
CA ASN A 181 -8.17 0.97 -38.25
C ASN A 181 -7.93 0.68 -39.73
N GLY A 182 -8.95 0.13 -40.39
CA GLY A 182 -9.12 0.24 -41.85
C GLY A 182 -10.12 1.33 -42.26
N ILE A 183 -10.65 2.13 -41.32
CA ILE A 183 -11.75 3.07 -41.57
C ILE A 183 -11.50 4.41 -40.86
N ASP A 184 -11.77 5.48 -41.61
CA ASP A 184 -11.55 6.92 -41.36
C ASP A 184 -11.51 7.38 -39.89
N GLY A 185 -10.40 8.06 -39.56
CA GLY A 185 -10.08 8.62 -38.25
C GLY A 185 -10.84 9.89 -37.91
N SER A 186 -12.16 9.79 -37.75
CA SER A 186 -13.00 10.90 -37.31
C SER A 186 -14.02 10.44 -36.28
N ILE A 187 -14.03 11.12 -35.13
CA ILE A 187 -14.97 11.03 -34.00
C ILE A 187 -14.53 10.08 -32.87
N TYR A 188 -13.64 10.57 -32.00
CA TYR A 188 -13.55 10.14 -30.60
C TYR A 188 -14.27 11.16 -29.71
N SER A 189 -15.35 10.72 -29.04
CA SER A 189 -16.14 11.54 -28.11
C SER A 189 -15.47 11.58 -26.72
N SER A 190 -15.34 12.78 -26.13
CA SER A 190 -14.59 13.09 -24.89
C SER A 190 -15.33 12.79 -23.57
N HIS A 191 -16.38 11.98 -23.57
CA HIS A 191 -17.23 11.77 -22.39
C HIS A 191 -17.38 10.31 -21.92
N ILE A 192 -16.48 9.43 -22.33
CA ILE A 192 -16.56 8.02 -21.95
C ILE A 192 -16.01 7.83 -20.52
N ALA A 193 -16.77 7.15 -19.66
CA ALA A 193 -16.25 6.58 -18.41
C ALA A 193 -15.02 5.70 -18.74
N PRO A 194 -14.04 5.50 -17.83
CA PRO A 194 -13.00 4.50 -18.06
C PRO A 194 -13.70 3.20 -18.48
N SER A 195 -13.45 2.76 -19.71
CA SER A 195 -14.13 1.59 -20.25
C SER A 195 -13.49 0.36 -19.63
N SER A 196 -14.15 -0.80 -19.65
CA SER A 196 -13.58 -2.08 -19.21
C SER A 196 -12.34 -2.54 -20.00
N LYS A 197 -11.77 -1.66 -20.83
CA LYS A 197 -10.62 -1.85 -21.70
C LYS A 197 -9.43 -0.96 -21.33
N ASP A 198 -9.47 -0.16 -20.27
CA ASP A 198 -8.29 0.62 -19.89
C ASP A 198 -7.15 -0.32 -19.43
N VAL A 199 -5.96 -0.16 -20.01
CA VAL A 199 -4.78 -1.00 -19.72
C VAL A 199 -3.85 -0.24 -18.77
N ILE A 200 -3.33 -0.95 -17.77
CA ILE A 200 -2.35 -0.41 -16.84
C ILE A 200 -1.01 -0.22 -17.55
N LYS A 201 -0.59 1.04 -17.72
CA LYS A 201 0.65 1.40 -18.42
C LYS A 201 1.86 1.39 -17.49
N GLY A 202 1.66 1.82 -16.25
CA GLY A 202 2.74 1.96 -15.28
C GLY A 202 2.25 2.09 -13.85
N VAL A 203 3.06 1.55 -12.93
CA VAL A 203 2.83 1.56 -11.49
C VAL A 203 4.06 2.15 -10.82
N TYR A 204 3.88 3.20 -10.04
CA TYR A 204 4.96 3.98 -9.44
C TYR A 204 4.75 4.09 -7.94
N LEU A 205 5.79 3.80 -7.17
CA LEU A 205 5.81 4.14 -5.75
C LEU A 205 5.98 5.66 -5.64
N ALA A 206 5.15 6.31 -4.85
CA ALA A 206 5.17 7.74 -4.63
C ALA A 206 5.27 8.06 -3.13
N ASP A 207 5.83 9.22 -2.84
CA ASP A 207 5.85 9.74 -1.47
C ASP A 207 4.45 10.22 -1.05
N PRO A 208 4.09 10.17 0.24
CA PRO A 208 2.81 10.66 0.76
C PRO A 208 2.50 12.13 0.42
N GLU A 209 3.51 12.92 0.08
CA GLU A 209 3.35 14.31 -0.37
C GLU A 209 2.74 14.44 -1.77
N MET A 210 2.59 13.34 -2.51
CA MET A 210 2.05 13.36 -3.87
C MET A 210 0.62 13.91 -3.91
N ASP A 211 -0.18 13.69 -2.86
CA ASP A 211 -1.50 14.32 -2.72
C ASP A 211 -1.41 15.86 -2.66
N ASN A 212 -0.40 16.41 -1.99
CA ASN A 212 -0.17 17.85 -1.95
C ASN A 212 0.22 18.38 -3.33
N ILE A 213 0.99 17.61 -4.09
CA ILE A 213 1.35 17.94 -5.48
C ILE A 213 0.09 17.99 -6.35
N PHE A 214 -0.79 16.96 -6.30
CA PHE A 214 -2.04 16.97 -7.06
C PHE A 214 -2.98 18.11 -6.65
N SER A 215 -2.99 18.49 -5.37
CA SER A 215 -3.77 19.64 -4.91
C SER A 215 -3.33 20.97 -5.53
N LYS A 216 -2.05 21.09 -5.92
CA LYS A 216 -1.49 22.25 -6.62
C LYS A 216 -1.68 22.16 -8.14
N LEU A 217 -1.77 20.94 -8.68
CA LEU A 217 -1.95 20.66 -10.11
C LEU A 217 -3.43 20.47 -10.52
N LYS A 218 -4.37 21.14 -9.85
CA LYS A 218 -5.83 21.02 -10.14
C LYS A 218 -6.22 21.41 -11.57
N ASN A 219 -5.42 22.26 -12.21
CA ASN A 219 -5.57 22.64 -13.62
C ASN A 219 -5.19 21.52 -14.59
N LEU A 220 -4.38 20.54 -14.16
CA LEU A 220 -3.96 19.39 -14.97
C LEU A 220 -4.72 18.13 -14.57
N TRP A 221 -4.99 17.95 -13.28
CA TRP A 221 -5.61 16.75 -12.74
C TRP A 221 -6.81 17.11 -11.88
N LYS A 222 -7.98 16.62 -12.26
CA LYS A 222 -9.21 16.77 -11.50
C LYS A 222 -9.52 15.46 -10.78
N LEU A 223 -9.61 15.52 -9.46
CA LEU A 223 -10.16 14.41 -8.67
C LEU A 223 -11.61 14.17 -9.11
N ARG A 224 -11.88 12.97 -9.63
CA ARG A 224 -13.21 12.56 -10.07
C ARG A 224 -13.96 11.86 -8.96
N GLN A 225 -13.31 10.90 -8.32
CA GLN A 225 -13.93 10.04 -7.34
C GLN A 225 -12.90 9.55 -6.33
N SER A 226 -13.35 9.29 -5.11
CA SER A 226 -12.52 8.72 -4.05
C SER A 226 -13.30 7.63 -3.32
N ALA A 227 -12.61 6.53 -3.06
CA ALA A 227 -13.07 5.47 -2.19
C ALA A 227 -12.17 5.37 -0.96
N LYS A 228 -12.76 4.93 0.14
CA LYS A 228 -12.07 4.63 1.39
C LYS A 228 -12.44 3.23 1.85
N VAL A 229 -11.45 2.44 2.19
CA VAL A 229 -11.59 1.13 2.82
C VAL A 229 -11.10 1.25 4.25
N GLU A 230 -11.90 0.81 5.21
CA GLU A 230 -11.53 0.79 6.63
C GLU A 230 -11.88 -0.55 7.26
N GLY A 231 -10.94 -1.12 8.02
CA GLY A 231 -11.19 -2.33 8.81
C GLY A 231 -9.98 -2.80 9.59
N TYR A 232 -9.71 -4.11 9.54
CA TYR A 232 -8.80 -4.80 10.46
C TYR A 232 -7.90 -5.79 9.73
N THR A 233 -6.70 -5.97 10.27
CA THR A 233 -5.74 -6.99 9.84
C THR A 233 -5.65 -8.11 10.87
N PHE A 234 -5.58 -9.35 10.39
CA PHE A 234 -5.47 -10.56 11.17
C PHE A 234 -4.24 -11.34 10.71
N ASP A 235 -3.40 -11.73 11.65
CA ASP A 235 -2.29 -12.65 11.38
C ASP A 235 -2.74 -14.09 11.62
N LEU A 236 -2.44 -14.91 10.64
CA LEU A 236 -2.43 -16.36 10.70
C LEU A 236 -0.99 -16.80 10.45
N VAL A 237 -0.67 -18.08 10.73
CA VAL A 237 0.71 -18.59 10.68
C VAL A 237 1.42 -18.22 9.36
N ASP A 238 0.83 -18.59 8.23
CA ASP A 238 1.41 -18.35 6.90
C ASP A 238 0.65 -17.26 6.10
N PHE A 239 -0.40 -16.67 6.68
CA PHE A 239 -1.27 -15.73 6.00
C PHE A 239 -1.52 -14.46 6.80
N VAL A 240 -1.67 -13.35 6.11
CA VAL A 240 -2.19 -12.10 6.67
C VAL A 240 -3.49 -11.77 5.94
N ILE A 241 -4.58 -11.61 6.70
CA ILE A 241 -5.90 -11.31 6.13
C ILE A 241 -6.32 -9.93 6.59
N SER A 242 -6.56 -9.02 5.65
CA SER A 242 -7.14 -7.71 5.92
C SER A 242 -8.56 -7.64 5.39
N ILE A 243 -9.52 -7.24 6.21
CA ILE A 243 -10.93 -7.07 5.83
C ILE A 243 -11.37 -5.65 6.12
N GLY A 244 -12.20 -5.05 5.26
CA GLY A 244 -12.64 -3.68 5.46
C GLY A 244 -13.84 -3.28 4.62
N ASN A 245 -14.67 -2.40 5.18
CA ASN A 245 -15.81 -1.83 4.49
C ASN A 245 -15.35 -0.78 3.48
N MET A 246 -15.88 -0.86 2.26
CA MET A 246 -15.57 0.09 1.21
C MET A 246 -16.69 1.13 1.06
N MET A 247 -16.31 2.39 1.20
CA MET A 247 -17.16 3.56 1.06
C MET A 247 -16.71 4.40 -0.13
N VAL A 248 -17.66 4.89 -0.91
CA VAL A 248 -17.43 5.83 -2.01
C VAL A 248 -18.27 7.06 -1.74
N GLY A 249 -17.63 8.13 -1.27
CA GLY A 249 -18.33 9.23 -0.62
C GLY A 249 -19.07 8.71 0.63
N THR A 250 -20.40 8.79 0.63
CA THR A 250 -21.26 8.25 1.71
C THR A 250 -21.90 6.91 1.36
N ALA A 251 -21.72 6.42 0.13
CA ALA A 251 -22.34 5.19 -0.33
C ALA A 251 -21.47 3.98 -0.01
N TYR A 252 -22.07 2.98 0.64
CA TYR A 252 -21.44 1.67 0.83
C TYR A 252 -21.41 0.90 -0.50
N LYS A 253 -20.28 0.26 -0.79
CA LYS A 253 -20.05 -0.44 -2.08
C LYS A 253 -19.60 -1.89 -1.92
N GLY A 254 -19.58 -2.43 -0.70
CA GLY A 254 -19.17 -3.79 -0.42
C GLY A 254 -18.02 -3.87 0.58
N LEU A 255 -17.47 -5.06 0.73
CA LEU A 255 -16.37 -5.37 1.64
C LEU A 255 -15.16 -5.83 0.84
N ILE A 256 -13.99 -5.25 1.10
CA ILE A 256 -12.72 -5.69 0.53
C ILE A 256 -12.05 -6.68 1.47
N VAL A 257 -11.54 -7.77 0.90
CA VAL A 257 -10.69 -8.74 1.58
C VAL A 257 -9.36 -8.81 0.84
N GLN A 258 -8.27 -8.56 1.55
CA GLN A 258 -6.91 -8.76 1.07
C GLN A 258 -6.32 -9.95 1.80
N ILE A 259 -5.83 -10.94 1.06
CA ILE A 259 -5.19 -12.15 1.62
C ILE A 259 -3.76 -12.15 1.10
N GLU A 260 -2.80 -12.11 2.02
CA GLU A 260 -1.37 -12.20 1.72
C GLU A 260 -0.84 -13.53 2.26
N TYR A 261 -0.11 -14.27 1.42
CA TYR A 261 0.61 -15.49 1.79
C TYR A 261 2.11 -15.18 1.92
N LEU A 262 2.68 -15.46 3.09
CA LEU A 262 4.03 -15.05 3.46
C LEU A 262 5.16 -15.93 2.88
N PRO A 263 5.04 -17.27 2.84
CA PRO A 263 6.07 -18.14 2.27
C PRO A 263 5.86 -18.36 0.76
N CYS A 264 6.01 -17.31 -0.06
CA CYS A 264 5.84 -17.45 -1.51
C CYS A 264 7.16 -17.70 -2.23
N ASP A 265 7.33 -18.92 -2.76
CA ASP A 265 8.44 -19.27 -3.67
C ASP A 265 8.02 -19.23 -5.15
N ASP A 266 6.74 -19.49 -5.44
CA ASP A 266 6.18 -19.57 -6.80
C ASP A 266 4.77 -18.96 -6.82
N PHE A 267 4.62 -17.84 -7.53
CA PHE A 267 3.36 -17.10 -7.64
C PHE A 267 2.23 -17.96 -8.22
N THR A 268 2.51 -18.81 -9.20
CA THR A 268 1.48 -19.57 -9.93
C THR A 268 0.82 -20.60 -9.03
N LYS A 269 1.63 -21.30 -8.22
CA LYS A 269 1.12 -22.26 -7.23
C LYS A 269 0.37 -21.55 -6.11
N THR A 270 0.91 -20.43 -5.67
CA THR A 270 0.36 -19.65 -4.56
C THR A 270 -1.00 -19.06 -4.90
N GLU A 271 -1.29 -18.77 -6.17
CA GLU A 271 -2.60 -18.25 -6.58
C GLU A 271 -3.75 -19.21 -6.20
N SER A 272 -3.57 -20.51 -6.44
CA SER A 272 -4.57 -21.52 -6.09
C SER A 272 -4.81 -21.62 -4.58
N LEU A 273 -3.75 -21.43 -3.80
CA LEU A 273 -3.80 -21.42 -2.33
C LEU A 273 -4.52 -20.17 -1.81
N LEU A 274 -4.30 -19.02 -2.43
CA LEU A 274 -5.05 -17.79 -2.11
C LEU A 274 -6.55 -17.95 -2.41
N ASP A 275 -6.92 -18.63 -3.50
CA ASP A 275 -8.32 -18.90 -3.84
C ASP A 275 -8.96 -19.88 -2.86
N GLU A 276 -8.23 -20.90 -2.41
CA GLU A 276 -8.69 -21.83 -1.37
C GLU A 276 -8.90 -21.10 -0.04
N MET A 277 -7.94 -20.28 0.39
CA MET A 277 -8.07 -19.45 1.58
C MET A 277 -9.25 -18.48 1.46
N ALA A 278 -9.46 -17.87 0.30
CA ALA A 278 -10.62 -17.01 0.05
C ALA A 278 -11.94 -17.78 0.21
N ARG A 279 -12.05 -19.02 -0.31
CA ARG A 279 -13.25 -19.85 -0.11
C ARG A 279 -13.50 -20.20 1.36
N MET A 280 -12.43 -20.38 2.14
CA MET A 280 -12.55 -20.60 3.58
C MET A 280 -13.00 -19.34 4.32
N VAL A 281 -12.53 -18.16 3.93
CA VAL A 281 -12.91 -16.88 4.56
C VAL A 281 -14.34 -16.48 4.21
N PHE A 282 -14.70 -16.52 2.93
CA PHE A 282 -15.98 -16.04 2.45
C PHE A 282 -17.16 -16.97 2.82
N PRO A 283 -18.39 -16.45 2.95
CA PRO A 283 -19.58 -17.29 3.08
C PRO A 283 -19.95 -17.95 1.74
N GLU A 284 -20.56 -19.12 1.80
CA GLU A 284 -20.84 -19.95 0.61
C GLU A 284 -21.73 -19.28 -0.45
N ARG A 285 -22.57 -18.31 -0.06
CA ARG A 285 -23.61 -17.72 -0.93
C ARG A 285 -23.34 -16.28 -1.37
N GLY A 286 -22.18 -15.70 -1.09
CA GLY A 286 -21.91 -14.32 -1.48
C GLY A 286 -21.44 -14.15 -2.93
N VAL A 287 -21.55 -12.92 -3.44
CA VAL A 287 -21.03 -12.53 -4.76
C VAL A 287 -19.63 -11.96 -4.60
N PHE A 288 -18.64 -12.78 -4.93
CA PHE A 288 -17.23 -12.41 -4.81
C PHE A 288 -16.59 -12.18 -6.16
N ARG A 289 -15.68 -11.21 -6.23
CA ARG A 289 -14.85 -10.97 -7.41
C ARG A 289 -13.40 -10.77 -6.96
N LYS A 290 -12.48 -11.36 -7.71
CA LYS A 290 -11.03 -11.26 -7.47
C LYS A 290 -10.44 -10.23 -8.44
N GLY A 291 -9.57 -9.36 -7.96
CA GLY A 291 -8.77 -8.50 -8.82
C GLY A 291 -7.76 -9.35 -9.59
N LYS A 292 -7.67 -9.15 -10.92
CA LYS A 292 -6.75 -9.96 -11.74
C LYS A 292 -5.30 -9.81 -11.26
N LEU A 293 -4.63 -10.93 -11.00
CA LEU A 293 -3.19 -10.97 -10.79
C LEU A 293 -2.48 -10.67 -12.11
N TYR A 294 -1.47 -9.80 -12.08
CA TYR A 294 -0.55 -9.64 -13.20
C TYR A 294 0.78 -10.27 -12.85
N SER A 295 1.19 -11.26 -13.64
CA SER A 295 2.46 -11.98 -13.49
C SER A 295 3.68 -11.18 -13.98
N SER A 296 3.54 -9.87 -14.25
CA SER A 296 4.66 -9.12 -14.82
C SER A 296 5.79 -9.03 -13.79
N GLU A 297 6.91 -9.69 -14.10
CA GLU A 297 8.16 -9.71 -13.32
C GLU A 297 8.70 -8.31 -12.99
N LYS A 298 8.23 -7.28 -13.69
CA LYS A 298 8.70 -5.89 -13.56
C LYS A 298 8.11 -5.12 -12.36
N ASN A 299 7.05 -5.62 -11.73
CA ASN A 299 6.42 -4.91 -10.61
C ASN A 299 6.93 -5.46 -9.27
N ARG A 300 7.59 -4.59 -8.49
CA ARG A 300 7.89 -4.86 -7.07
C ARG A 300 6.59 -5.21 -6.33
N GLU A 301 6.65 -6.10 -5.33
CA GLU A 301 5.52 -6.67 -4.57
C GLU A 301 4.32 -5.73 -4.38
N GLY A 302 4.54 -4.52 -3.83
CA GLY A 302 3.44 -3.57 -3.57
C GLY A 302 2.76 -3.01 -4.83
N GLY A 303 3.46 -2.94 -5.95
CA GLY A 303 2.89 -2.51 -7.22
C GLY A 303 1.87 -3.51 -7.78
N GLN A 304 2.08 -4.81 -7.56
CA GLN A 304 1.11 -5.83 -7.98
C GLN A 304 -0.21 -5.71 -7.20
N VAL A 305 -0.13 -5.44 -5.88
CA VAL A 305 -1.31 -5.21 -5.05
C VAL A 305 -2.07 -3.97 -5.54
N ALA A 306 -1.36 -2.84 -5.75
CA ALA A 306 -1.98 -1.63 -6.28
C ALA A 306 -2.70 -1.86 -7.62
N THR A 307 -2.10 -2.67 -8.48
CA THR A 307 -2.65 -3.06 -9.78
C THR A 307 -3.94 -3.89 -9.63
N GLN A 308 -3.97 -4.83 -8.69
CA GLN A 308 -5.18 -5.61 -8.39
C GLN A 308 -6.32 -4.74 -7.87
N TYR A 309 -6.03 -3.77 -7.00
CA TYR A 309 -7.03 -2.77 -6.60
C TYR A 309 -7.55 -2.01 -7.81
N VAL A 310 -6.68 -1.45 -8.66
CA VAL A 310 -7.14 -0.68 -9.83
C VAL A 310 -8.01 -1.51 -10.78
N ASN A 311 -7.63 -2.76 -11.05
CA ASN A 311 -8.46 -3.67 -11.83
C ASN A 311 -9.84 -3.85 -11.18
N LEU A 312 -9.85 -4.17 -9.89
CA LEU A 312 -11.07 -4.43 -9.15
C LEU A 312 -11.98 -3.19 -9.12
N PHE A 313 -11.41 -1.99 -9.01
CA PHE A 313 -12.17 -0.75 -9.04
C PHE A 313 -12.72 -0.41 -10.44
N THR A 314 -11.92 -0.63 -11.48
CA THR A 314 -12.27 -0.32 -12.87
C THR A 314 -13.30 -1.31 -13.42
N GLU A 315 -13.05 -2.62 -13.30
CA GLU A 315 -13.91 -3.67 -13.86
C GLU A 315 -15.30 -3.71 -13.22
N ASN A 316 -15.41 -3.26 -11.98
CA ASN A 316 -16.64 -3.28 -11.21
C ASN A 316 -17.35 -1.92 -11.16
N ASN A 317 -16.84 -0.91 -11.88
CA ASN A 317 -17.37 0.47 -11.87
C ASN A 317 -17.57 1.00 -10.44
N LEU A 318 -16.60 0.74 -9.56
CA LEU A 318 -16.68 1.13 -8.15
C LEU A 318 -16.36 2.61 -7.98
N ILE A 319 -15.43 3.14 -8.79
CA ILE A 319 -15.10 4.56 -8.90
C ILE A 319 -14.94 5.08 -10.32
#